data_AF-A0A831LSJ7-F1
#
_entry.id   AF-A0A831LSJ7-F1
#
_cell.length_a   1.000
_cell.length_b   1.000
_cell.length_c   1.000
_cell.angle_alpha   90.00
_cell.angle_beta   90.00
_cell.angle_gamma   90.00
#
_symmetry.space_group_name_H-M   'P 1'
#
loop_
_entity.id
_entity.type
_entity.pdbx_description
1 polymer ?
#
loop_
_entity_poly.entity_id
_entity_poly.type
_entity_poly.pdbx_seq_one_letter_code
_entity_poly.pdbx_strand_id
1 'polypeptide(L)'
;MNGELLSFVLLSISSILIITNPLAATLLFVSLTETMEHVQRMAVAAIACKYALVILLTFAIAGGVILQLFGITLEAFRIAGG
;
A
#
# COMPACT_ATOMS: atom_id res chain seq x y z
N MET A 1 11.80 7.13 -23.83
CA MET A 1 11.64 5.76 -23.30
C MET A 1 12.26 5.57 -21.92
N ASN A 2 13.58 5.72 -21.69
CA ASN A 2 14.14 5.47 -20.35
C ASN A 2 13.65 6.43 -19.24
N GLY A 3 13.40 7.71 -19.57
CA GLY A 3 12.93 8.71 -18.60
C GLY A 3 11.49 8.50 -18.11
N GLU A 4 10.61 7.96 -18.96
CA GLU A 4 9.21 7.68 -18.60
C GLU A 4 9.10 6.49 -17.65
N LEU A 5 9.85 5.42 -17.94
CA LEU A 5 9.92 4.25 -17.06
C LEU A 5 10.47 4.63 -15.68
N LEU A 6 11.53 5.43 -15.64
CA LEU A 6 12.11 5.92 -14.39
C LEU A 6 11.08 6.75 -13.60
N SER A 7 10.39 7.67 -14.28
CA SER A 7 9.35 8.50 -13.65
C SER A 7 8.21 7.64 -13.09
N PHE A 8 7.75 6.65 -13.86
CA PHE A 8 6.71 5.73 -13.43
C PHE A 8 7.12 4.93 -12.19
N VAL A 9 8.35 4.39 -12.16
CA VAL A 9 8.87 3.62 -11.03
C VAL A 9 8.97 4.51 -9.78
N LEU A 10 9.53 5.72 -9.91
CA LEU A 10 9.67 6.65 -8.79
C LEU A 10 8.31 7.08 -8.22
N LEU A 11 7.35 7.42 -9.08
CA LEU A 11 6.01 7.79 -8.67
C LEU A 11 5.26 6.62 -8.01
N SER A 12 5.37 5.42 -8.58
CA SER A 12 4.71 4.22 -8.04
C SER A 12 5.26 3.86 -6.66
N ILE A 13 6.59 3.86 -6.49
CA ILE A 13 7.23 3.59 -5.20
C ILE A 13 6.83 4.67 -4.18
N SER A 14 6.86 5.94 -4.57
CA SER A 14 6.48 7.05 -3.69
C SER A 14 5.03 6.91 -3.23
N SER A 15 4.12 6.55 -4.14
CA SER A 15 2.70 6.32 -3.83
C SER A 15 2.52 5.18 -2.84
N ILE A 16 3.23 4.06 -3.03
CA ILE A 16 3.19 2.93 -2.09
C ILE A 16 3.71 3.34 -0.70
N LEU A 17 4.80 4.11 -0.62
CA LEU A 17 5.33 4.59 0.67
C LEU A 17 4.35 5.52 1.38
N ILE A 18 3.67 6.40 0.65
CA ILE A 18 2.64 7.29 1.19
C ILE A 18 1.45 6.49 1.70
N ILE A 19 0.92 5.55 0.89
CA ILE A 19 -0.25 4.73 1.24
C ILE A 19 0.05 3.81 2.43
N THR A 20 1.22 3.16 2.44
CA THR A 20 1.58 2.21 3.51
C THR A 20 2.00 2.90 4.80
N ASN A 21 2.41 4.17 4.74
CA ASN A 21 2.89 4.97 5.87
C ASN A 21 3.79 4.14 6.81
N PRO A 22 5.00 3.75 6.35
CA PRO A 22 5.84 2.80 7.06
C PRO A 22 6.26 3.30 8.44
N LEU A 23 6.34 4.61 8.65
CA LEU A 23 6.67 5.19 9.95
C LEU A 23 5.57 4.89 10.98
N ALA A 24 4.31 5.22 10.66
CA ALA A 24 3.20 4.94 11.55
C ALA A 24 3.02 3.41 11.73
N ALA A 25 3.12 2.64 10.66
CA ALA A 25 3.01 1.18 10.72
C ALA A 25 4.09 0.55 11.62
N THR A 26 5.33 1.02 11.54
CA THR A 26 6.44 0.52 12.37
C THR A 26 6.21 0.87 13.84
N LEU A 27 5.80 2.10 14.14
CA LEU A 27 5.52 2.53 15.52
C LEU A 27 4.38 1.71 16.13
N LEU A 28 3.30 1.50 15.38
CA LEU A 28 2.19 0.64 15.81
C LEU A 28 2.65 -0.81 16.01
N PHE A 29 3.44 -1.35 15.08
CA PHE A 29 3.95 -2.71 15.20
C PHE A 29 4.83 -2.88 16.44
N VAL A 30 5.76 -1.95 16.71
CA VAL A 30 6.62 -1.98 17.90
C VAL A 30 5.77 -1.93 19.18
N SER A 31 4.82 -1.00 19.26
CA SER A 31 3.96 -0.85 20.43
C SER A 31 3.07 -2.07 20.69
N LEU A 32 2.52 -2.68 19.63
CA LEU A 32 1.65 -3.86 19.77
C LEU A 32 2.41 -5.17 20.03
N THR A 33 3.72 -5.20 19.75
CA THR A 33 4.55 -6.41 19.88
C THR A 33 5.59 -6.31 20.99
N GLU A 34 5.54 -5.27 21.83
CA GLU A 34 6.54 -4.98 22.87
C GLU A 34 6.72 -6.14 23.87
N THR A 35 5.63 -6.80 24.25
CA THR A 35 5.63 -7.89 25.24
C THR A 35 5.75 -9.29 24.62
N MET A 36 5.88 -9.38 23.29
CA MET A 36 5.91 -10.65 22.57
C MET A 36 7.33 -11.21 22.48
N GLU A 37 7.46 -12.54 22.52
CA GLU A 37 8.73 -13.18 22.17
C GLU A 37 9.06 -12.99 20.69
N HIS A 38 10.35 -13.03 20.35
CA HIS A 38 10.85 -12.79 18.99
C HIS A 38 10.14 -13.65 17.92
N VAL A 39 9.88 -14.93 18.23
CA VAL A 39 9.19 -15.85 17.31
C VAL A 39 7.75 -15.39 17.02
N GLN A 40 7.02 -14.98 18.06
CA GLN A 40 5.65 -14.48 17.92
C GLN A 40 5.63 -13.16 17.16
N ARG A 41 6.56 -12.25 17.46
CA ARG A 41 6.71 -10.97 16.79
C ARG A 41 6.95 -11.14 15.28
N MET A 42 7.79 -12.10 14.89
CA MET A 42 8.03 -12.41 13.47
C MET A 42 6.84 -13.05 12.77
N ALA A 43 6.08 -13.90 13.46
CA ALA A 43 4.83 -14.43 12.92
C ALA A 43 3.82 -13.30 12.65
N VAL A 44 3.66 -12.35 13.57
CA VAL A 44 2.79 -11.19 13.40
C VAL A 44 3.25 -10.33 12.21
N ALA A 45 4.55 -10.07 12.07
CA ALA A 45 5.08 -9.31 10.93
C ALA A 45 4.76 -9.99 9.59
N ALA A 46 4.98 -11.30 9.48
CA ALA A 46 4.69 -12.05 8.26
C ALA A 46 3.19 -12.04 7.91
N ILE A 47 2.34 -12.19 8.92
CA ILE A 47 0.88 -12.12 8.75
C ILE A 47 0.46 -10.72 8.29
N ALA A 48 0.96 -9.66 8.94
CA ALA A 48 0.65 -8.28 8.58
C ALA A 48 1.07 -7.97 7.13
N CYS A 49 2.28 -8.34 6.74
CA CYS A 49 2.77 -8.17 5.36
C CYS A 49 1.92 -8.95 4.35
N LYS A 50 1.50 -10.18 4.68
CA LYS A 50 0.62 -10.98 3.82
C LYS A 50 -0.73 -10.31 3.62
N TYR A 51 -1.36 -9.80 4.67
CA TYR A 51 -2.62 -9.08 4.56
C TYR A 51 -2.47 -7.78 3.76
N ALA A 52 -1.42 -7.00 4.02
CA ALA A 52 -1.13 -5.79 3.26
C ALA A 52 -0.98 -6.09 1.76
N LEU A 53 -0.23 -7.13 1.40
CA LEU A 53 -0.07 -7.56 0.00
C LEU A 53 -1.41 -7.94 -0.63
N VAL A 54 -2.23 -8.74 0.06
CA VAL A 54 -3.54 -9.18 -0.46
C VAL A 54 -4.46 -7.99 -0.67
N ILE A 55 -4.51 -7.04 0.28
CA ILE A 55 -5.30 -5.82 0.17
C ILE A 55 -4.84 -4.99 -1.03
N LEU A 56 -3.53 -4.72 -1.14
CA LEU A 56 -2.96 -3.94 -2.24
C LEU A 56 -3.24 -4.58 -3.60
N LEU A 57 -3.04 -5.89 -3.74
CA LEU A 57 -3.34 -6.60 -4.99
C LEU A 57 -4.84 -6.58 -5.33
N THR A 58 -5.69 -6.72 -4.32
CA THR A 58 -7.15 -6.65 -4.51
C THR A 58 -7.55 -5.30 -5.07
N PHE A 59 -7.06 -4.20 -4.48
CA PHE A 59 -7.35 -2.85 -4.98
C PHE A 59 -6.66 -2.53 -6.31
N ALA A 60 -5.46 -3.08 -6.56
CA ALA A 60 -4.80 -2.91 -7.85
C ALA A 60 -5.62 -3.53 -9.00
N ILE A 61 -6.29 -4.67 -8.75
CA ILE A 61 -7.10 -5.36 -9.76
C ILE A 61 -8.53 -4.78 -9.81
N ALA A 62 -9.15 -4.57 -8.63
CA ALA A 62 -10.56 -4.18 -8.53
C ALA A 62 -10.79 -2.67 -8.57
N GLY A 63 -9.77 -1.84 -8.34
CA GLY A 63 -9.91 -0.39 -8.17
C GLY A 63 -10.59 0.29 -9.36
N GLY A 64 -10.25 -0.10 -10.59
CA GLY A 64 -10.91 0.43 -11.79
C GLY A 64 -12.41 0.12 -11.84
N VAL A 65 -12.82 -1.08 -11.40
CA VAL A 65 -14.24 -1.48 -11.32
C VAL A 65 -14.96 -0.68 -10.24
N ILE A 66 -14.30 -0.48 -9.09
CA ILE A 66 -14.85 0.34 -8.01
C ILE A 66 -15.08 1.78 -8.47
N LEU A 67 -14.10 2.40 -9.14
CA LEU A 67 -14.24 3.76 -9.68
C LEU A 67 -15.40 3.85 -10.68
N GLN A 68 -15.54 2.87 -11.58
CA GLN A 68 -16.64 2.81 -12.54
C GLN A 68 -18.01 2.68 -11.87
N LEU A 69 -18.13 1.93 -10.78
CA LEU A 69 -19.37 1.81 -10.01
C LEU A 69 -19.83 3.17 -9.46
N PHE A 70 -18.89 4.04 -9.09
CA PHE A 70 -19.17 5.40 -8.61
C PHE A 70 -19.23 6.44 -9.75
N GLY A 71 -19.11 6.02 -11.01
CA GLY A 71 -19.09 6.94 -12.17
C GLY A 71 -17.83 7.81 -12.25
N ILE A 72 -16.73 7.43 -11.58
CA ILE A 72 -15.47 8.17 -11.56
C ILE A 72 -14.53 7.60 -12.63
N THR A 73 -13.95 8.47 -13.45
CA THR A 73 -12.92 8.06 -14.42
C THR A 73 -11.54 8.01 -13.76
N LEU A 74 -10.65 7.16 -14.26
CA LEU A 74 -9.25 7.10 -13.80
C LEU A 74 -8.56 8.46 -13.91
N GLU A 75 -8.84 9.22 -14.97
CA GLU A 75 -8.28 10.57 -15.14
C GLU A 75 -8.81 11.56 -14.09
N ALA A 76 -10.11 11.53 -13.79
CA ALA A 76 -10.69 12.35 -12.73
C ALA A 76 -10.11 12.01 -11.36
N PHE A 77 -9.88 10.73 -11.09
CA PHE A 77 -9.23 10.26 -9.86
C PHE A 77 -7.78 10.76 -9.75
N ARG A 78 -7.01 10.67 -10.84
CA ARG A 78 -5.62 11.16 -10.91
C ARG A 78 -5.51 12.66 -10.70
N ILE A 79 -6.45 13.45 -11.22
CA ILE A 79 -6.49 14.91 -11.02
C ILE A 79 -6.80 15.26 -9.55
N ALA A 80 -7.63 14.46 -8.87
CA ALA A 80 -7.95 14.64 -7.45
C ALA A 80 -6.80 14.23 -6.50
N GLY A 81 -5.69 13.73 -7.03
CA GLY A 81 -4.52 13.28 -6.26
C GLY A 81 -4.57 11.79 -5.88
N GLY A 82 -5.40 11.01 -6.57
CA GLY A 82 -5.45 9.56 -6.48
C GLY A 82 -4.45 8.83 -7.37
#